data_AF-A0A966ET68-F1
#
_entry.id   AF-A0A966ET68-F1
#
_cell.length_a   1.000
_cell.length_b   1.000
_cell.length_c   1.000
_cell.angle_alpha   90.00
_cell.angle_beta   90.00
_cell.angle_gamma   90.00
#
_symmetry.space_group_name_H-M   'P 1'
#
loop_
_entity.id
_entity.type
_entity.pdbx_description
1 polymer ?
#
loop_
_entity_poly.entity_id
_entity_poly.type
_entity_poly.pdbx_seq_one_letter_code
_entity_poly.pdbx_strand_id
1 'polypeptide(L)' 'MLLLAGCQNIQPWERGILAKPEMQLEVSKLGGQLRQQVYFANEASTGGSGVAGAGCGCN' A
#
# COMPACT_ATOMS: atom_id res chain seq x y z
N MET A 1 5.33 -19.00 26.71
CA MET A 1 6.08 -18.24 25.69
C MET A 1 5.40 -18.43 24.35
N LEU A 2 4.72 -17.39 23.86
CA LEU A 2 4.03 -17.41 22.56
C LEU A 2 5.05 -16.99 21.49
N LEU A 3 5.41 -17.91 20.59
CA LEU A 3 6.32 -17.64 19.48
C LEU A 3 5.54 -16.89 18.39
N LEU A 4 5.80 -15.59 18.22
CA LEU A 4 5.30 -14.82 17.07
C LEU A 4 6.13 -15.19 15.83
N ALA A 5 5.77 -16.29 15.17
CA ALA A 5 6.27 -16.63 13.85
C ALA A 5 5.66 -15.66 12.83
N GLY A 6 6.35 -14.57 12.53
CA GLY A 6 5.84 -13.56 11.58
C GLY A 6 6.84 -12.50 11.16
N CYS A 7 7.88 -12.21 11.96
CA CYS A 7 8.93 -11.28 11.57
C CYS A 7 10.14 -12.05 11.04
N GLN A 8 10.28 -12.11 9.71
CA GLN A 8 11.50 -12.58 9.05
C GLN A 8 12.22 -11.38 8.42
N ASN A 9 13.51 -11.23 8.70
CA ASN A 9 14.33 -10.18 8.10
C ASN A 9 14.63 -10.56 6.65
N ILE A 10 14.03 -9.84 5.70
CA ILE A 10 14.21 -10.04 4.26
C ILE A 10 15.07 -8.94 3.68
N GLN A 11 15.86 -9.27 2.67
CA GLN A 11 16.71 -8.32 2.00
C GLN A 11 15.86 -7.36 1.14
N PRO A 12 16.28 -6.10 0.96
CA PRO A 12 15.46 -5.08 0.31
C PRO A 12 14.94 -5.44 -1.08
N TRP A 13 15.70 -6.23 -1.85
CA TRP A 13 15.36 -6.69 -3.20
C TRP A 13 14.40 -7.89 -3.23
N GLU A 14 14.33 -8.68 -2.16
CA GLU A 14 13.41 -9.83 -2.07
C GLU A 14 11.95 -9.39 -1.94
N ARG A 15 11.71 -8.17 -1.45
CA ARG A 15 10.38 -7.57 -1.32
C ARG A 15 9.60 -7.56 -2.63
N GLY A 16 10.26 -7.29 -3.77
CA GLY A 16 9.59 -7.28 -5.07
C GLY A 16 9.16 -8.66 -5.55
N ILE A 17 9.87 -9.71 -5.13
CA ILE A 17 9.62 -11.11 -5.53
C ILE A 17 8.56 -11.74 -4.63
N LEU A 18 8.58 -11.38 -3.33
CA LEU A 18 7.63 -11.87 -2.32
C LEU A 18 6.27 -11.15 -2.38
N ALA A 19 6.23 -9.91 -2.91
CA ALA A 19 4.98 -9.16 -3.05
C ALA A 19 4.11 -9.75 -4.17
N LYS A 20 2.93 -10.23 -3.80
CA LYS A 20 1.96 -10.75 -4.76
C LYS A 20 1.11 -9.61 -5.35
N PRO A 21 0.55 -9.76 -6.57
CA PRO A 21 -0.30 -8.74 -7.17
C PRO A 21 -1.50 -8.32 -6.29
N GLU A 22 -2.09 -9.26 -5.55
CA GLU A 22 -3.20 -9.01 -4.63
C GLU A 22 -2.82 -8.17 -3.39
N MET A 23 -1.52 -7.98 -3.11
CA MET A 23 -1.02 -7.14 -2.02
C MET A 23 -0.89 -5.66 -2.43
N GLN A 24 -1.29 -5.31 -3.66
CA GLN A 24 -1.29 -3.92 -4.11
C GLN A 24 -2.28 -3.09 -3.27
N LEU A 25 -1.83 -1.90 -2.85
CA LEU A 25 -2.65 -0.93 -2.10
C LEU A 25 -3.90 -0.49 -2.88
N GLU A 26 -3.82 -0.57 -4.20
CA GLU A 26 -4.88 -0.24 -5.10
C GLU A 26 -5.01 -1.32 -6.18
N VAL A 27 -6.22 -1.88 -6.30
CA VAL A 27 -6.52 -3.04 -7.15
C VAL A 27 -6.98 -2.60 -8.55
N SER A 28 -7.50 -1.37 -8.68
CA SER A 28 -7.94 -0.80 -9.94
C SER A 28 -8.06 0.72 -9.88
N LYS A 29 -7.52 1.40 -10.90
CA LYS A 29 -7.48 2.88 -11.01
C LYS A 29 -8.80 3.56 -10.65
N LEU A 30 -9.91 2.98 -11.11
CA LEU A 30 -11.25 3.50 -10.85
C LEU A 30 -11.62 3.41 -9.36
N GLY A 31 -11.30 2.28 -8.72
CA GLY A 31 -11.53 2.07 -7.30
C GLY A 31 -10.69 2.99 -6.42
N GLY A 32 -9.43 3.26 -6.78
CA GLY A 32 -8.59 4.23 -6.08
C GLY A 32 -9.14 5.65 -6.17
N GLN A 33 -9.51 6.09 -7.37
CA GLN A 33 -10.12 7.41 -7.59
C GLN A 33 -11.41 7.60 -6.82
N LEU A 34 -12.31 6.61 -6.83
CA LEU A 34 -13.56 6.68 -6.08
C LEU A 34 -13.30 6.78 -4.57
N ARG A 35 -12.36 5.99 -4.05
CA ARG A 35 -11.98 6.02 -2.63
C ARG A 35 -11.42 7.38 -2.23
N GLN A 36 -10.59 7.99 -3.08
CA GLN A 36 -10.08 9.34 -2.87
C GLN A 36 -11.21 10.39 -2.89
N GLN A 37 -12.14 10.31 -3.84
CA GLN A 37 -13.28 11.23 -3.90
C GLN A 37 -14.18 11.12 -2.67
N VAL A 38 -14.49 9.91 -2.23
CA VAL A 38 -15.24 9.66 -0.99
C VAL A 38 -14.47 10.17 0.23
N TYR A 39 -13.16 9.93 0.29
CA TYR A 39 -12.30 10.45 1.35
C TYR A 39 -12.31 11.98 1.40
N PHE A 40 -12.15 12.66 0.25
CA PHE A 40 -12.24 14.12 0.18
C PHE A 40 -13.63 14.66 0.52
N ALA A 41 -14.69 13.93 0.17
CA ALA A 41 -16.06 14.35 0.49
C ALA A 41 -16.36 14.23 2.00
N ASN A 42 -15.79 13.24 2.68
CA ASN A 42 -16.11 12.96 4.09
C ASN A 42 -15.07 13.50 5.08
N GLU A 43 -13.79 13.58 4.71
CA GLU A 43 -12.65 13.79 5.61
C GLU A 43 -11.73 14.95 5.18
N ALA A 44 -12.28 15.92 4.43
CA ALA A 44 -11.63 17.03 3.70
C ALA A 44 -10.55 17.88 4.43
N SER A 45 -10.23 17.62 5.70
CA SER A 45 -9.46 18.54 6.55
C SER A 45 -8.12 18.00 7.09
N THR A 46 -7.75 16.74 6.87
CA THR A 46 -6.58 16.15 7.55
C THR A 46 -5.64 15.42 6.60
N GLY A 47 -4.85 16.19 5.84
CA GLY A 47 -3.60 15.73 5.21
C GLY A 47 -3.78 14.83 3.99
N GLY A 48 -3.36 15.34 2.82
CA GLY A 48 -3.46 14.63 1.55
C GLY A 48 -2.99 13.18 1.64
N SER A 49 -3.78 12.28 1.04
CA SER A 49 -3.50 10.86 0.90
C SER A 49 -2.25 10.66 0.03
N GLY A 50 -1.10 10.87 0.66
CA GLY A 50 0.23 10.79 0.10
C GLY A 50 1.09 9.89 0.97
N VAL A 51 0.54 8.76 1.43
CA VAL A 51 1.40 7.61 1.69
C VAL A 51 1.81 7.11 0.32
N ALA A 52 2.94 7.63 -0.18
CA ALA A 52 3.58 7.14 -1.38
C ALA A 52 3.61 5.62 -1.28
N GLY A 53 2.78 4.95 -2.08
CA GLY A 53 2.83 3.51 -2.17
C GLY A 53 4.27 3.14 -2.46
N ALA A 54 4.79 2.13 -1.76
CA ALA A 54 6.06 1.52 -2.07
C ALA A 54 5.95 0.77 -3.42
N GLY A 55 5.60 1.48 -4.49
CA GLY A 55 5.75 1.02 -5.84
C GLY A 55 7.23 1.06 -6.18
N CYS A 56 7.72 0.01 -6.83
CA CYS A 56 9.00 0.07 -7.50
C CYS A 56 8.88 1.19 -8.54
N GLY A 57 9.50 2.33 -8.26
CA GLY A 57 9.57 3.47 -9.16
C GLY A 57 10.39 3.07 -10.37
N CYS A 58 9.72 2.47 -11.36
CA CYS A 58 10.30 2.27 -12.67
C CYS A 58 10.36 3.63 -13.38
N ASN A 59 11.57 4.13 -13.62
CA ASN A 59 11.88 4.82 -14.86
C ASN A 59 12.48 3.79 -15.81
#